data_AF-F7T1K7-F1
#
_entry.id   AF-F7T1K7-F1
#
_cell.length_a   1.000
_cell.length_b   1.000
_cell.length_c   1.000
_cell.angle_alpha   90.00
_cell.angle_beta   90.00
_cell.angle_gamma   90.00
#
_symmetry.space_group_name_H-M   'P 1'
#
loop_
_entity.id
_entity.type
_entity.pdbx_description
1 polymer ?
#
loop_
_entity_poly.entity_id
_entity_poly.type
_entity_poly.pdbx_seq_one_letter_code
_entity_poly.pdbx_strand_id
1 'polypeptide(L)'
;MNMNVSNAGVGGINLSDISGMDIETALMMVQSERTKLLDSQLKSQIEEVQKRNELTGALNDMQAKLNGMKGTLDSKDAKPGDQVKEGAGTPTNKALATDYATQAFKLGMDPAPVKATPIKDAAGNVIGANVTGMPTREGLEKAIPDIKSKLDAASNSQQMDMLRLQSLSNKRNEAFDTMTNFIKKMQDSRSSIIGNMR
;
A
#
# COMPACT_ATOMS: atom_id res chain seq x y z
N MET A 1 56.18 40.29 13.74
CA MET A 1 56.02 40.53 12.30
C MET A 1 54.55 40.38 11.97
N ASN A 2 53.86 41.52 11.87
CA ASN A 2 52.50 41.63 11.36
C ASN A 2 52.51 41.32 9.85
N MET A 3 51.62 40.44 9.40
CA MET A 3 51.10 40.46 8.04
C MET A 3 49.58 40.39 8.17
N ASN A 4 48.91 41.55 8.14
CA ASN A 4 48.47 42.28 6.96
C ASN A 4 47.27 41.58 6.31
N VAL A 5 46.09 42.08 6.69
CA VAL A 5 44.79 41.75 6.15
C VAL A 5 44.71 42.34 4.75
N SER A 6 44.91 41.52 3.72
CA SER A 6 44.53 41.87 2.35
C SER A 6 43.07 41.46 2.12
N ASN A 7 42.18 42.34 2.58
CA ASN A 7 40.80 42.45 2.16
C ASN A 7 40.77 42.83 0.67
N ALA A 8 40.81 41.84 -0.20
CA ALA A 8 40.70 42.01 -1.65
C ALA A 8 39.62 41.06 -2.18
N GLY A 9 38.51 41.62 -2.63
CA GLY A 9 37.60 40.94 -3.55
C GLY A 9 36.31 40.37 -2.99
N VAL A 10 35.73 40.93 -1.91
CA VAL A 10 34.26 40.88 -1.77
C VAL A 10 33.70 41.94 -2.70
N GLY A 11 33.54 41.58 -3.97
CA GLY A 11 32.67 42.31 -4.88
C GLY A 11 31.32 42.42 -4.21
N GLY A 12 30.92 43.65 -3.89
CA GLY A 12 29.74 43.95 -3.12
C GLY A 12 28.53 43.24 -3.71
N ILE A 13 28.09 42.19 -3.03
CA ILE A 13 26.72 41.73 -3.15
C ILE A 13 25.92 42.83 -2.48
N ASN A 14 25.41 43.77 -3.29
CA ASN A 14 24.42 44.72 -2.83
C ASN A 14 23.25 43.90 -2.27
N LEU A 15 23.02 44.00 -0.96
CA LEU A 15 21.87 43.38 -0.28
C LEU A 15 20.53 43.86 -0.89
N SER A 16 20.57 44.99 -1.59
CA SER A 16 19.52 45.59 -2.40
C SER A 16 19.18 44.86 -3.70
N ASP A 17 20.08 44.02 -4.24
CA ASP A 17 19.82 43.20 -5.45
C ASP A 17 19.32 41.79 -5.10
N ILE A 18 19.53 41.33 -3.86
CA ILE A 18 18.95 40.08 -3.33
C ILE A 18 17.49 40.28 -2.88
N SER A 19 17.09 41.51 -2.55
CA SER A 19 15.72 41.81 -2.10
C SER A 19 14.63 41.77 -3.19
N GLY A 20 15.01 41.62 -4.46
CA GLY A 20 14.09 41.57 -5.60
C GLY A 20 13.96 40.20 -6.28
N MET A 21 14.80 39.22 -5.94
CA MET A 21 14.59 37.83 -6.38
C MET A 21 13.68 37.13 -5.35
N ASP A 22 12.41 37.49 -5.45
CA ASP A 22 11.24 37.16 -4.63
C ASP A 22 11.43 36.00 -3.63
N ILE A 23 11.68 36.33 -2.36
CA ILE A 23 11.50 35.42 -1.21
C ILE A 23 10.11 34.77 -1.27
N GLU A 24 9.11 35.48 -1.81
CA GLU A 24 7.76 34.99 -2.05
C GLU A 24 7.71 33.89 -3.12
N THR A 25 8.46 34.02 -4.22
CA THR A 25 8.59 32.98 -5.26
C THR A 25 9.38 31.79 -4.74
N ALA A 26 10.42 32.01 -3.94
CA ALA A 26 11.16 30.95 -3.26
C ALA A 26 10.26 30.19 -2.26
N LEU A 27 9.47 30.89 -1.45
CA LEU A 27 8.50 30.29 -0.52
C LEU A 27 7.38 29.57 -1.26
N MET A 28 6.86 30.12 -2.36
CA MET A 28 5.85 29.47 -3.19
C MET A 28 6.41 28.21 -3.85
N MET A 29 7.68 28.22 -4.26
CA MET A 29 8.38 27.05 -4.78
C MET A 29 8.51 25.97 -3.70
N VAL A 30 8.93 26.33 -2.48
CA VAL A 30 9.02 25.40 -1.34
C VAL A 30 7.66 24.81 -0.97
N GLN A 31 6.60 25.62 -0.92
CA GLN A 31 5.26 25.12 -0.62
C GLN A 31 4.71 24.26 -1.76
N SER A 32 5.01 24.60 -3.02
CA SER A 32 4.68 23.77 -4.18
C SER A 32 5.40 22.41 -4.11
N GLU A 33 6.69 22.39 -3.76
CA GLU A 33 7.45 21.15 -3.58
C GLU A 33 6.92 20.31 -2.43
N ARG A 34 6.57 20.93 -1.30
CA ARG A 34 5.95 20.24 -0.15
C ARG A 34 4.63 19.59 -0.54
N THR A 35 3.77 20.31 -1.26
CA THR A 35 2.49 19.78 -1.73
C THR A 35 2.69 18.63 -2.72
N LYS A 36 3.63 18.76 -3.67
CA LYS A 36 3.98 17.65 -4.60
C LYS A 36 4.50 16.42 -3.86
N LEU A 37 5.31 16.60 -2.81
CA LEU A 37 5.80 15.51 -1.98
C LEU A 37 4.66 14.84 -1.21
N LEU A 38 3.75 15.61 -0.62
CA LEU A 38 2.56 15.09 0.07
C LEU A 38 1.65 14.31 -0.91
N ASP A 39 1.47 14.80 -2.14
CA ASP A 39 0.71 14.10 -3.18
C ASP A 39 1.38 12.78 -3.59
N SER A 40 2.71 12.77 -3.73
CA SER A 40 3.48 11.55 -4.03
C SER A 40 3.38 10.52 -2.89
N GLN A 41 3.48 10.96 -1.64
CA GLN A 41 3.31 10.10 -0.47
C GLN A 41 1.87 9.58 -0.38
N LEU A 42 0.86 10.43 -0.61
CA LEU A 42 -0.53 10.03 -0.61
C LEU A 42 -0.81 8.99 -1.71
N LYS A 43 -0.29 9.20 -2.93
CA LYS A 43 -0.42 8.24 -4.02
C LYS A 43 0.19 6.88 -3.65
N SER A 44 1.43 6.89 -3.14
CA SER A 44 2.11 5.67 -2.70
C SER A 44 1.31 4.95 -1.61
N GLN A 45 0.78 5.71 -0.63
CA GLN A 45 -0.03 5.15 0.44
C GLN A 45 -1.34 4.56 -0.06
N ILE A 46 -2.00 5.19 -1.05
CA ILE A 46 -3.21 4.65 -1.69
C ILE A 46 -2.90 3.34 -2.39
N GLU A 47 -1.79 3.25 -3.14
CA GLU A 47 -1.37 2.02 -3.81
C GLU A 47 -1.09 0.88 -2.81
N GLU A 48 -0.44 1.18 -1.68
CA GLU A 48 -0.22 0.22 -0.59
C GLU A 48 -1.54 -0.23 0.05
N VAL A 49 -2.47 0.70 0.30
CA VAL A 49 -3.80 0.38 0.81
C VAL A 49 -4.57 -0.51 -0.17
N GLN A 50 -4.51 -0.23 -1.47
CA GLN A 50 -5.13 -1.06 -2.50
C GLN A 50 -4.56 -2.47 -2.52
N LYS A 51 -3.22 -2.61 -2.58
CA LYS A 51 -2.54 -3.91 -2.53
C LYS A 51 -2.88 -4.68 -1.25
N ARG A 52 -2.99 -4.00 -0.11
CA ARG A 52 -3.42 -4.66 1.13
C ARG A 52 -4.89 -5.04 1.14
N ASN A 53 -5.77 -4.24 0.55
CA ASN A 53 -7.18 -4.61 0.40
C ASN A 53 -7.31 -5.88 -0.44
N GLU A 54 -6.56 -5.96 -1.55
CA GLU A 54 -6.48 -7.16 -2.39
C GLU A 54 -5.94 -8.37 -1.62
N LEU A 55 -4.85 -8.20 -0.87
CA LEU A 55 -4.27 -9.25 -0.04
C LEU A 55 -5.25 -9.74 1.05
N THR A 56 -5.88 -8.82 1.79
CA THR A 56 -6.86 -9.15 2.83
C THR A 56 -8.08 -9.87 2.23
N GLY A 57 -8.55 -9.43 1.07
CA GLY A 57 -9.63 -10.11 0.34
C GLY A 57 -9.24 -11.53 -0.05
N ALA A 58 -8.05 -11.71 -0.63
CA ALA A 58 -7.55 -13.01 -1.02
C ALA A 58 -7.32 -13.95 0.18
N LEU A 59 -6.79 -13.44 1.30
CA LEU A 59 -6.61 -14.23 2.54
C LEU A 59 -7.96 -14.65 3.15
N ASN A 60 -8.98 -13.79 3.12
CA ASN A 60 -10.34 -14.14 3.52
C ASN A 60 -10.94 -15.23 2.63
N ASP A 61 -10.82 -15.10 1.31
CA ASP A 61 -11.28 -16.11 0.36
C ASP A 61 -10.58 -17.46 0.59
N MET A 62 -9.26 -17.43 0.78
CA MET A 62 -8.47 -18.62 1.10
C MET A 62 -8.92 -19.27 2.42
N GLN A 63 -9.17 -18.48 3.46
CA GLN A 63 -9.69 -18.97 4.72
C GLN A 63 -11.09 -19.60 4.57
N ALA A 64 -11.98 -18.96 3.81
CA ALA A 64 -13.32 -19.48 3.55
C ALA A 64 -13.27 -20.83 2.81
N LYS A 65 -12.39 -20.96 1.81
CA LYS A 65 -12.18 -22.22 1.07
C LYS A 65 -11.63 -23.33 1.94
N LEU A 66 -10.63 -23.04 2.78
CA LEU A 66 -10.08 -24.03 3.73
C LEU A 66 -11.11 -24.45 4.78
N ASN A 67 -11.95 -23.52 5.27
CA ASN A 67 -13.07 -23.83 6.15
C ASN A 67 -14.14 -24.66 5.46
N GLY A 68 -14.43 -24.39 4.18
CA GLY A 68 -15.34 -25.19 3.35
C GLY A 68 -14.83 -26.62 3.17
N MET A 69 -13.54 -26.79 2.85
CA MET A 69 -12.88 -28.09 2.79
C MET A 69 -12.87 -28.81 4.15
N LYS A 70 -12.65 -28.08 5.25
CA LYS A 70 -12.72 -28.64 6.61
C LYS A 70 -14.13 -29.11 6.96
N GLY A 71 -15.16 -28.40 6.52
CA GLY A 71 -16.57 -28.72 6.80
C GLY A 71 -17.06 -30.00 6.13
N THR A 72 -16.37 -30.47 5.08
CA THR A 72 -16.69 -31.72 4.36
C THR A 72 -15.85 -32.91 4.82
N LEU A 73 -14.98 -32.72 5.83
CA LEU A 73 -14.34 -33.84 6.53
C LEU A 73 -15.44 -34.62 7.27
N ASP A 74 -15.82 -35.77 6.71
CA ASP A 74 -16.75 -36.69 7.33
C ASP A 74 -16.20 -37.20 8.67
N SER A 75 -16.93 -36.90 9.75
CA SER A 75 -16.88 -37.51 11.09
C SER A 75 -16.07 -36.78 12.16
N LYS A 76 -16.69 -36.72 13.35
CA LYS A 76 -16.08 -36.38 14.65
C LYS A 76 -14.80 -37.18 14.95
N ASP A 77 -14.54 -38.27 14.22
CA ASP A 77 -13.44 -39.22 14.41
C ASP A 77 -12.34 -39.18 13.31
N ALA A 78 -12.39 -38.25 12.35
CA ALA A 78 -11.38 -38.19 11.29
C ALA A 78 -9.98 -37.99 11.88
N LYS A 79 -9.02 -38.84 11.52
CA LYS A 79 -7.66 -38.79 12.05
C LYS A 79 -6.86 -37.66 11.37
N PRO A 80 -5.77 -37.15 11.99
CA PRO A 80 -4.95 -36.08 11.42
C PRO A 80 -4.46 -36.35 9.98
N GLY A 81 -4.24 -37.61 9.63
CA GLY A 81 -3.80 -38.02 8.28
C GLY A 81 -4.89 -38.17 7.23
N ASP A 82 -6.18 -38.09 7.60
CA ASP A 82 -7.27 -38.29 6.65
C ASP A 82 -7.37 -37.09 5.70
N GLN A 83 -7.47 -37.38 4.40
CA GLN A 83 -7.61 -36.37 3.36
C GLN A 83 -9.08 -36.02 3.13
N VAL A 84 -9.34 -34.76 2.78
CA VAL A 84 -10.66 -34.37 2.28
C VAL A 84 -10.96 -35.10 0.97
N LYS A 85 -12.17 -35.67 0.86
CA LYS A 85 -12.61 -36.39 -0.34
C LYS A 85 -12.80 -35.41 -1.49
N GLU A 86 -12.23 -35.70 -2.67
CA GLU A 86 -12.26 -34.81 -3.84
C GLU A 86 -13.66 -34.36 -4.28
N GLY A 87 -14.61 -35.29 -4.26
CA GLY A 87 -15.99 -35.07 -4.72
C GLY A 87 -16.99 -34.63 -3.65
N ALA A 88 -16.55 -34.42 -2.40
CA ALA A 88 -17.44 -33.98 -1.33
C ALA A 88 -17.62 -32.45 -1.35
N GLY A 89 -18.80 -31.98 -0.92
CA GLY A 89 -19.15 -30.55 -0.85
C GLY A 89 -19.72 -29.95 -2.13
N THR A 90 -20.36 -28.78 -1.99
CA THR A 90 -20.87 -27.96 -3.09
C THR A 90 -20.36 -26.52 -2.90
N PRO A 91 -19.44 -25.99 -3.73
CA PRO A 91 -18.67 -26.67 -4.78
C PRO A 91 -17.73 -27.76 -4.25
N THR A 92 -17.28 -28.66 -5.13
CA THR A 92 -16.47 -29.82 -4.72
C THR A 92 -15.16 -29.40 -4.08
N ASN A 93 -14.67 -30.18 -3.12
CA ASN A 93 -13.39 -29.92 -2.47
C ASN A 93 -12.23 -29.79 -3.48
N LYS A 94 -12.29 -30.50 -4.62
CA LYS A 94 -11.31 -30.37 -5.69
C LYS A 94 -11.34 -28.97 -6.34
N ALA A 95 -12.53 -28.41 -6.55
CA ALA A 95 -12.68 -27.04 -7.03
C ALA A 95 -12.15 -26.04 -6.00
N LEU A 96 -12.54 -26.21 -4.72
CA LEU A 96 -12.05 -25.36 -3.62
C LEU A 96 -10.52 -25.41 -3.48
N ALA A 97 -9.92 -26.60 -3.61
CA ALA A 97 -8.48 -26.80 -3.57
C ALA A 97 -7.76 -26.17 -4.77
N THR A 98 -8.37 -26.25 -5.96
CA THR A 98 -7.85 -25.64 -7.20
C THR A 98 -7.85 -24.13 -7.10
N ASP A 99 -8.95 -23.54 -6.62
CA ASP A 99 -9.09 -22.10 -6.46
C ASP A 99 -8.20 -21.56 -5.35
N TYR A 100 -8.06 -22.31 -4.25
CA TYR A 100 -7.13 -21.99 -3.16
C TYR A 100 -5.68 -21.99 -3.67
N ALA A 101 -5.25 -23.06 -4.32
CA ALA A 101 -3.89 -23.17 -4.84
C ALA A 101 -3.59 -22.10 -5.89
N THR A 102 -4.55 -21.80 -6.77
CA THR A 102 -4.42 -20.72 -7.76
C THR A 102 -4.23 -19.36 -7.09
N GLN A 103 -4.99 -19.06 -6.03
CA GLN A 103 -4.82 -17.82 -5.27
C GLN A 103 -3.49 -17.79 -4.51
N ALA A 104 -3.09 -18.89 -3.86
CA ALA A 104 -1.81 -18.99 -3.16
C ALA A 104 -0.64 -18.68 -4.10
N PHE A 105 -0.63 -19.32 -5.29
CA PHE A 105 0.41 -19.10 -6.29
C PHE A 105 0.41 -17.69 -6.87
N LYS A 106 -0.75 -17.06 -7.07
CA LYS A 106 -0.83 -15.65 -7.50
C LYS A 106 -0.23 -14.70 -6.45
N LEU A 107 -0.39 -15.02 -5.17
CA LEU A 107 0.19 -14.26 -4.05
C LEU A 107 1.66 -14.62 -3.77
N GLY A 108 2.25 -15.56 -4.52
CA GLY A 108 3.60 -16.07 -4.25
C GLY A 108 3.72 -16.87 -2.95
N MET A 109 2.59 -17.35 -2.41
CA MET A 109 2.53 -18.19 -1.23
C MET A 109 2.63 -19.68 -1.60
N ASP A 110 3.19 -20.49 -0.69
CA ASP A 110 3.15 -21.94 -0.80
C ASP A 110 1.69 -22.43 -0.75
N PRO A 111 1.23 -23.25 -1.71
CA PRO A 111 -0.11 -23.83 -1.71
C PRO A 111 -0.32 -24.90 -0.63
N ALA A 112 0.65 -25.21 0.23
CA ALA A 112 0.43 -26.07 1.39
C ALA A 112 -0.79 -25.57 2.22
N PRO A 113 -1.77 -26.44 2.53
CA PRO A 113 -1.71 -27.90 2.61
C PRO A 113 -2.16 -28.64 1.34
N VAL A 114 -2.52 -27.93 0.27
CA VAL A 114 -2.92 -28.50 -1.01
C VAL A 114 -1.67 -28.77 -1.85
N LYS A 115 -1.47 -30.02 -2.27
CA LYS A 115 -0.38 -30.34 -3.20
C LYS A 115 -0.82 -29.98 -4.61
N ALA A 116 -0.36 -28.84 -5.11
CA ALA A 116 -0.68 -28.38 -6.45
C ALA A 116 0.56 -27.90 -7.20
N THR A 117 0.51 -27.91 -8.52
CA THR A 117 1.50 -27.24 -9.38
C THR A 117 0.84 -26.06 -10.10
N PRO A 118 1.54 -24.90 -10.24
CA PRO A 118 0.96 -23.75 -10.90
C PRO A 118 0.85 -24.00 -12.40
N ILE A 119 -0.30 -23.69 -12.98
CA ILE A 119 -0.48 -23.58 -14.42
C ILE A 119 -0.13 -22.15 -14.79
N LYS A 120 0.95 -21.99 -15.56
CA LYS A 120 1.43 -20.68 -16.02
C LYS A 120 1.07 -20.47 -17.48
N ASP A 121 0.75 -19.24 -17.85
CA ASP A 121 0.66 -18.83 -19.25
C ASP A 121 2.07 -18.69 -19.86
N ALA A 122 2.13 -18.38 -21.17
CA ALA A 122 3.37 -18.14 -21.88
C ALA A 122 4.17 -16.92 -21.37
N ALA A 123 3.53 -16.03 -20.58
CA ALA A 123 4.15 -14.87 -19.96
C ALA A 123 4.61 -15.13 -18.51
N GLY A 124 4.43 -16.35 -17.99
CA GLY A 124 4.83 -16.77 -16.65
C GLY A 124 3.81 -16.45 -15.54
N ASN A 125 2.65 -15.89 -15.87
CA ASN A 125 1.59 -15.59 -14.89
C ASN A 125 0.80 -16.85 -14.55
N VAL A 126 0.40 -16.99 -13.28
CA VAL A 126 -0.38 -18.13 -12.82
C VAL A 126 -1.85 -17.97 -13.22
N ILE A 127 -2.30 -18.80 -14.15
CA ILE A 127 -3.67 -18.82 -14.69
C ILE A 127 -4.54 -19.91 -14.05
N GLY A 128 -3.93 -20.86 -13.34
CA GLY A 128 -4.63 -21.93 -12.63
C GLY A 128 -3.68 -22.77 -11.80
N ALA A 129 -4.20 -23.84 -11.20
CA ALA A 129 -3.40 -24.81 -10.45
C ALA A 129 -3.87 -26.23 -10.78
N ASN A 130 -2.92 -27.15 -11.01
CA ASN A 130 -3.23 -28.57 -11.11
C ASN A 130 -3.11 -29.19 -9.72
N VAL A 131 -4.24 -29.55 -9.10
CA VAL A 131 -4.27 -30.20 -7.79
C VAL A 131 -3.88 -31.67 -7.95
N THR A 132 -2.72 -32.02 -7.40
CA THR A 132 -2.14 -33.37 -7.41
C THR A 132 -2.38 -34.14 -6.11
N GLY A 133 -2.81 -33.44 -5.05
CA GLY A 133 -3.15 -34.07 -3.79
C GLY A 133 -4.00 -33.17 -2.90
N MET A 134 -5.02 -33.77 -2.31
CA MET A 134 -5.95 -33.11 -1.40
C MET A 134 -5.32 -32.86 -0.02
N PRO A 135 -5.71 -31.77 0.66
CA PRO A 135 -5.15 -31.44 1.95
C PRO A 135 -5.62 -32.45 3.02
N THR A 136 -4.73 -32.76 3.96
CA THR A 136 -5.07 -33.59 5.13
C THR A 136 -5.78 -32.75 6.19
N ARG A 137 -6.51 -33.39 7.08
CA ARG A 137 -7.10 -32.74 8.26
C ARG A 137 -6.07 -31.95 9.05
N GLU A 138 -4.91 -32.53 9.34
CA GLU A 138 -3.82 -31.86 10.04
C GLU A 138 -3.30 -30.64 9.26
N GLY A 139 -3.18 -30.75 7.94
CA GLY A 139 -2.76 -29.66 7.08
C GLY A 139 -3.75 -28.49 7.13
N LEU A 140 -5.06 -28.78 7.06
CA LEU A 140 -6.11 -27.77 7.18
C LEU A 140 -6.14 -27.14 8.58
N GLU A 141 -5.98 -27.94 9.63
CA GLU A 141 -5.95 -27.46 11.02
C GLU A 141 -4.74 -26.58 11.34
N LYS A 142 -3.60 -26.75 10.64
CA LYS A 142 -2.44 -25.84 10.74
C LYS A 142 -2.55 -24.61 9.84
N ALA A 143 -3.06 -24.77 8.62
CA ALA A 143 -3.14 -23.69 7.64
C ALA A 143 -4.22 -22.64 7.96
N ILE A 144 -5.36 -23.06 8.53
CA ILE A 144 -6.45 -22.12 8.87
C ILE A 144 -6.00 -21.10 9.94
N PRO A 145 -5.37 -21.50 11.06
CA PRO A 145 -4.80 -20.56 12.02
C PRO A 145 -3.67 -19.69 11.46
N ASP A 146 -2.78 -20.22 10.60
CA ASP A 146 -1.71 -19.44 9.97
C ASP A 146 -2.28 -18.32 9.08
N ILE A 147 -3.22 -18.66 8.19
CA ILE A 147 -3.90 -17.67 7.35
C ILE A 147 -4.70 -16.69 8.20
N LYS A 148 -5.33 -17.14 9.30
CA LYS A 148 -5.99 -16.24 10.25
C LYS A 148 -5.00 -15.27 10.87
N SER A 149 -3.84 -15.74 11.33
CA SER A 149 -2.81 -14.87 11.89
C SER A 149 -2.29 -13.86 10.87
N LYS A 150 -2.10 -14.27 9.62
CA LYS A 150 -1.71 -13.38 8.52
C LYS A 150 -2.81 -12.37 8.19
N LEU A 151 -4.07 -12.79 8.20
CA LEU A 151 -5.23 -11.92 8.02
C LEU A 151 -5.32 -10.88 9.14
N ASP A 152 -5.16 -11.30 10.40
CA ASP A 152 -5.21 -10.39 11.55
C ASP A 152 -4.05 -9.38 11.48
N ALA A 153 -2.84 -9.82 11.10
CA ALA A 153 -1.68 -8.93 10.89
C ALA A 153 -1.90 -7.95 9.72
N ALA A 154 -2.44 -8.44 8.59
CA ALA A 154 -2.75 -7.62 7.42
C ALA A 154 -3.87 -6.62 7.73
N SER A 155 -4.90 -7.03 8.46
CA SER A 155 -6.03 -6.19 8.88
C SER A 155 -5.60 -5.09 9.85
N ASN A 156 -4.78 -5.42 10.85
CA ASN A 156 -4.23 -4.40 11.76
C ASN A 156 -3.39 -3.37 10.99
N SER A 157 -2.54 -3.85 10.09
CA SER A 157 -1.77 -2.98 9.21
C SER A 157 -2.69 -2.12 8.34
N GLN A 158 -3.74 -2.70 7.75
CA GLN A 158 -4.80 -2.03 6.97
C GLN A 158 -5.38 -0.82 7.70
N GLN A 159 -5.78 -1.01 8.96
CA GLN A 159 -6.31 0.05 9.81
C GLN A 159 -5.28 1.17 10.02
N MET A 160 -4.01 0.84 10.25
CA MET A 160 -2.96 1.83 10.40
C MET A 160 -2.76 2.69 9.14
N ASP A 161 -2.72 2.11 7.94
CA ASP A 161 -2.53 2.97 6.76
C ASP A 161 -3.80 3.71 6.38
N MET A 162 -4.99 3.24 6.76
CA MET A 162 -6.18 4.06 6.63
C MET A 162 -6.11 5.31 7.50
N LEU A 163 -5.61 5.19 8.73
CA LEU A 163 -5.33 6.36 9.59
C LEU A 163 -4.24 7.25 8.99
N ARG A 164 -3.17 6.67 8.41
CA ARG A 164 -2.13 7.45 7.72
C ARG A 164 -2.67 8.17 6.50
N LEU A 165 -3.50 7.52 5.68
CA LEU A 165 -4.12 8.10 4.49
C LEU A 165 -5.03 9.25 4.88
N GLN A 166 -5.85 9.09 5.92
CA GLN A 166 -6.66 10.18 6.47
C GLN A 166 -5.79 11.34 6.96
N SER A 167 -4.72 11.05 7.71
CA SER A 167 -3.78 12.07 8.18
C SER A 167 -3.08 12.80 7.03
N LEU A 168 -2.61 12.08 6.02
CA LEU A 168 -1.96 12.64 4.82
C LEU A 168 -2.95 13.48 4.01
N SER A 169 -4.19 13.02 3.86
CA SER A 169 -5.26 13.77 3.20
C SER A 169 -5.55 15.08 3.94
N ASN A 170 -5.60 15.05 5.28
CA ASN A 170 -5.80 16.26 6.08
C ASN A 170 -4.61 17.22 5.94
N LYS A 171 -3.37 16.74 6.06
CA LYS A 171 -2.15 17.55 5.88
C LYS A 171 -2.06 18.15 4.47
N ARG A 172 -2.48 17.39 3.45
CA ARG A 172 -2.58 17.84 2.07
C ARG A 172 -3.57 19.00 1.97
N ASN A 173 -4.79 18.83 2.47
CA ASN A 173 -5.83 19.86 2.43
C ASN A 173 -5.38 21.14 3.17
N GLU A 174 -4.78 21.02 4.35
CA GLU A 174 -4.20 22.17 5.08
C GLU A 174 -3.08 22.86 4.29
N ALA A 175 -2.21 22.10 3.62
CA ALA A 175 -1.17 22.65 2.75
C ALA A 175 -1.77 23.39 1.54
N PHE A 176 -2.85 22.87 0.93
CA PHE A 176 -3.56 23.55 -0.15
C PHE A 176 -4.27 24.82 0.32
N ASP A 177 -4.88 24.80 1.50
CA ASP A 177 -5.56 25.97 2.07
C ASP A 177 -4.54 27.06 2.42
N THR A 178 -3.42 26.71 3.03
CA THR A 178 -2.33 27.66 3.32
C THR A 178 -1.70 28.21 2.04
N MET A 179 -1.50 27.38 1.01
CA MET A 179 -1.02 27.82 -0.31
C MET A 179 -2.01 28.78 -0.98
N THR A 180 -3.30 28.45 -0.96
CA THR A 180 -4.35 29.30 -1.54
C THR A 180 -4.43 30.64 -0.82
N ASN A 181 -4.36 30.63 0.51
CA ASN A 181 -4.34 31.85 1.33
C ASN A 181 -3.07 32.68 1.10
N PHE A 182 -1.92 32.04 0.90
CA PHE A 182 -0.68 32.71 0.56
C PHE A 182 -0.77 33.40 -0.82
N ILE A 183 -1.27 32.69 -1.84
CA ILE A 183 -1.48 33.25 -3.18
C ILE A 183 -2.46 34.41 -3.15
N LYS A 184 -3.59 34.29 -2.43
CA LYS A 184 -4.56 35.38 -2.26
C LYS A 184 -3.91 36.61 -1.64
N LYS A 185 -3.18 36.44 -0.52
CA LYS A 185 -2.46 37.56 0.13
C LYS A 185 -1.43 38.19 -0.82
N MET A 186 -0.70 37.39 -1.59
CA MET A 186 0.28 37.88 -2.56
C MET A 186 -0.41 38.67 -3.69
N GLN A 187 -1.57 38.21 -4.17
CA GLN A 187 -2.37 38.91 -5.17
C GLN A 187 -2.92 40.24 -4.62
N ASP A 188 -3.42 40.25 -3.39
CA ASP A 188 -3.92 41.46 -2.72
C ASP A 188 -2.79 42.47 -2.47
N SER A 189 -1.61 42.00 -2.02
CA SER A 189 -0.41 42.83 -1.87
C SER A 189 0.02 43.44 -3.20
N ARG A 190 0.08 42.65 -4.28
CA ARG A 190 0.37 43.16 -5.63
C ARG A 190 -0.68 44.17 -6.09
N SER A 191 -1.97 43.91 -5.85
CA SER A 191 -3.05 44.84 -6.19
C SER A 191 -2.99 46.13 -5.39
N SER A 192 -2.58 46.08 -4.12
CA SER A 192 -2.42 47.27 -3.28
C SER A 192 -1.22 48.11 -3.71
N ILE A 193 -0.11 47.48 -4.11
CA ILE A 193 1.06 48.17 -4.67
C ILE A 193 0.69 48.85 -6.00
N ILE A 194 0.02 48.13 -6.91
CA ILE A 194 -0.47 48.70 -8.17
C ILE A 194 -1.50 49.81 -7.92
N GLY A 195 -2.38 49.62 -6.94
CA GLY A 195 -3.39 50.60 -6.53
C GLY A 195 -2.79 51.89 -5.99
N ASN A 196 -1.71 51.82 -5.20
CA ASN A 196 -1.00 52.99 -4.67
C ASN A 196 -0.10 53.69 -5.71
N MET A 197 0.16 53.05 -6.86
CA MET A 197 0.94 53.64 -7.97
C MET A 197 0.07 54.31 -9.04
N ARG A 198 -1.26 54.20 -8.95
CA ARG A 198 -2.22 54.90 -9.81
C ARG A 198 -2.69 56.18 -9.15
#